data_AF-A0A2H3CJS4-F1
#
_entry.id   AF-A0A2H3CJS4-F1
#
_cell.length_a   1.000
_cell.length_b   1.000
_cell.length_c   1.000
_cell.angle_alpha   90.00
_cell.angle_beta   90.00
_cell.angle_gamma   90.00
#
_symmetry.space_group_name_H-M   'P 1'
#
loop_
_entity.id
_entity.type
_entity.pdbx_description
1 polymer ?
#
loop_
_entity_poly.entity_id
_entity_poly.type
_entity_poly.pdbx_seq_one_letter_code
_entity_poly.pdbx_strand_id
1 'polypeptide(L)'
;LKCFLLRDEEWEVLMQLQPILEIFLKATECISCSVVPLLHEVIPTMDSIMKKLEKYLEDATLYPAVHAGVACSLAITNKYYSKTNESIMWKTAMIMHPRYKLSYFQQQGWLREWIMTAEESAWETWITYYLLTVSELPNTDIVVHG
;
A
#
# COMPACT_ATOMS: atom_id res chain seq x y z
N LEU A 1 39.71 -7.81 -17.03
CA LEU A 1 38.28 -7.98 -17.39
C LEU A 1 37.68 -9.36 -17.02
N LYS A 2 38.41 -10.49 -17.07
CA LYS A 2 37.86 -11.82 -16.71
C LYS A 2 37.37 -11.96 -15.25
N CYS A 3 37.83 -11.11 -14.33
CA CYS A 3 37.44 -11.12 -12.92
C CYS A 3 36.03 -10.56 -12.63
N PHE A 4 35.29 -10.15 -13.67
CA PHE A 4 33.92 -9.64 -13.57
C PHE A 4 32.91 -10.47 -14.38
N LEU A 5 33.33 -11.61 -14.94
CA LEU A 5 32.42 -12.53 -15.62
C LEU A 5 31.68 -13.34 -14.57
N LEU A 6 30.35 -13.21 -14.58
CA LEU A 6 29.46 -14.01 -13.73
C LEU A 6 29.58 -15.47 -14.14
N ARG A 7 29.63 -16.35 -13.13
CA ARG A 7 29.48 -17.80 -13.33
C ARG A 7 28.04 -18.10 -13.72
N ASP A 8 27.82 -19.24 -14.38
CA ASP A 8 26.48 -19.66 -14.80
C ASP A 8 25.48 -19.68 -13.62
N GLU A 9 25.91 -20.16 -12.45
CA GLU A 9 25.12 -20.14 -11.20
C GLU A 9 24.75 -18.71 -10.74
N GLU A 10 25.70 -17.76 -10.85
CA GLU A 10 25.44 -16.36 -10.48
C GLU A 10 24.47 -15.71 -11.48
N TRP A 11 24.52 -16.12 -12.75
CA TRP A 11 23.58 -15.69 -13.77
C TRP A 11 22.17 -16.21 -13.48
N GLU A 12 22.03 -17.47 -13.09
CA GLU A 12 20.74 -18.05 -12.69
C GLU A 12 20.13 -17.34 -11.48
N VAL A 13 20.94 -16.99 -10.47
CA VAL A 13 20.49 -16.18 -9.33
C VAL A 13 19.95 -14.83 -9.80
N LEU A 14 20.63 -14.15 -10.72
CA LEU A 14 20.15 -12.87 -11.26
C LEU A 14 18.85 -13.02 -12.04
N MET A 15 18.71 -14.10 -12.83
CA MET A 15 17.48 -14.40 -13.58
C MET A 15 16.29 -14.64 -12.64
N GLN A 16 16.50 -15.29 -11.49
CA GLN A 16 15.46 -15.43 -10.47
C GLN A 16 15.17 -14.13 -9.72
N LEU A 17 16.18 -13.30 -9.47
CA LEU A 17 16.05 -12.05 -8.73
C LEU A 17 15.36 -10.94 -9.54
N GLN A 18 15.62 -10.85 -10.85
CA GLN A 18 15.05 -9.83 -11.74
C GLN A 18 13.53 -9.66 -11.60
N PRO A 19 12.69 -10.72 -11.75
CA PRO A 19 11.24 -10.55 -11.69
C PRO A 19 10.74 -10.20 -10.28
N ILE A 20 11.51 -10.50 -9.22
CA ILE A 20 11.22 -10.07 -7.84
C ILE A 20 11.45 -8.57 -7.70
N LEU A 21 12.59 -8.07 -8.20
CA LEU A 21 12.91 -6.63 -8.19
C LEU A 21 11.94 -5.81 -9.03
N GLU A 22 11.43 -6.37 -10.12
CA GLU A 22 10.43 -5.72 -10.98
C GLU A 22 9.12 -5.40 -10.23
N ILE A 23 8.79 -6.15 -9.16
CA ILE A 23 7.65 -5.83 -8.29
C ILE A 23 7.83 -4.45 -7.66
N PHE A 24 9.01 -4.19 -7.09
CA PHE A 24 9.34 -2.94 -6.41
C PHE A 24 9.48 -1.80 -7.40
N LEU A 25 10.03 -2.05 -8.59
CA LEU A 25 10.11 -1.06 -9.65
C LEU A 25 8.71 -0.55 -10.02
N LYS A 26 7.78 -1.46 -10.34
CA LYS A 26 6.40 -1.10 -10.70
C LYS A 26 5.68 -0.36 -9.58
N ALA A 27 5.86 -0.79 -8.34
CA ALA A 27 5.29 -0.10 -7.18
C ALA A 27 5.85 1.31 -7.02
N THR A 28 7.17 1.47 -7.21
CA THR A 28 7.85 2.77 -7.12
C THR A 28 7.39 3.70 -8.22
N GLU A 29 7.31 3.23 -9.46
CA GLU A 29 6.80 4.01 -10.60
C GLU A 29 5.36 4.46 -10.36
N CYS A 30 4.51 3.58 -9.80
CA CYS A 30 3.14 3.90 -9.46
C CYS A 30 3.08 5.01 -8.40
N ILE A 31 3.76 4.84 -7.26
CA ILE A 31 3.67 5.76 -6.10
C ILE A 31 4.43 7.08 -6.34
N SER A 32 5.46 7.09 -7.19
CA SER A 32 6.28 8.28 -7.46
C SER A 32 5.64 9.29 -8.40
N CYS A 33 4.43 9.02 -8.92
CA CYS A 33 3.75 9.94 -9.82
C CYS A 33 3.21 11.16 -9.05
N SER A 34 3.79 12.34 -9.30
CA SER A 34 3.50 13.58 -8.59
C SER A 34 2.26 14.33 -9.10
N VAL A 35 1.66 13.88 -10.21
CA VAL A 35 0.56 14.58 -10.88
C VAL A 35 -0.80 14.30 -10.21
N VAL A 36 -0.91 13.21 -9.44
CA VAL A 36 -2.17 12.78 -8.82
C VAL A 36 -1.97 12.45 -7.33
N PRO A 37 -2.98 12.68 -6.47
CA PRO A 37 -2.90 12.29 -5.07
C PRO A 37 -3.01 10.76 -4.93
N LEU A 38 -1.90 10.09 -4.66
CA LEU A 38 -1.80 8.63 -4.60
C LEU A 38 -1.93 8.04 -3.21
N LEU A 39 -2.44 8.83 -2.26
CA LEU A 39 -2.61 8.39 -0.89
C LEU A 39 -3.49 7.12 -0.78
N HIS A 40 -4.53 7.03 -1.61
CA HIS A 40 -5.40 5.85 -1.69
C HIS A 40 -4.72 4.63 -2.34
N GLU A 41 -3.58 4.77 -3.01
CA GLU A 41 -2.92 3.66 -3.71
C GLU A 41 -1.87 2.94 -2.85
N VAL A 42 -1.45 3.52 -1.72
CA VAL A 42 -0.36 2.93 -0.92
C VAL A 42 -0.74 1.62 -0.26
N ILE A 43 -1.93 1.52 0.35
CA ILE A 43 -2.39 0.25 0.94
C ILE A 43 -2.53 -0.83 -0.16
N PRO A 44 -3.25 -0.58 -1.28
CA PRO A 44 -3.31 -1.53 -2.39
C PRO A 44 -1.96 -1.95 -2.96
N THR A 45 -1.03 -1.00 -3.10
CA THR A 45 0.30 -1.29 -3.63
C THR A 45 1.10 -2.17 -2.68
N MET A 46 1.08 -1.86 -1.38
CA MET A 46 1.76 -2.66 -0.36
C MET A 46 1.17 -4.08 -0.26
N ASP A 47 -0.16 -4.21 -0.25
CA ASP A 47 -0.83 -5.52 -0.27
C ASP A 47 -0.42 -6.32 -1.51
N SER A 48 -0.33 -5.66 -2.68
CA SER A 48 0.14 -6.30 -3.90
C SER A 48 1.61 -6.73 -3.83
N ILE A 49 2.49 -5.97 -3.18
CA ILE A 49 3.90 -6.35 -3.00
C ILE A 49 3.96 -7.58 -2.11
N MET A 50 3.33 -7.54 -0.93
CA MET A 50 3.35 -8.64 0.05
C MET A 50 2.84 -9.94 -0.57
N LYS A 51 1.66 -9.91 -1.21
CA LYS A 51 1.09 -11.09 -1.86
C LYS A 51 2.00 -11.72 -2.93
N LYS A 52 2.72 -10.88 -3.69
CA LYS A 52 3.67 -11.38 -4.70
C LYS A 52 4.92 -11.97 -4.04
N LEU A 53 5.44 -11.35 -2.99
CA LEU A 53 6.59 -11.86 -2.22
C LEU A 53 6.25 -13.18 -1.52
N GLU A 54 5.07 -13.30 -0.92
CA GLU A 54 4.57 -14.55 -0.31
C GLU A 54 4.56 -15.69 -1.33
N LYS A 55 4.07 -15.43 -2.56
CA LYS A 55 4.11 -16.41 -3.65
C LYS A 55 5.55 -16.85 -4.00
N TYR A 56 6.50 -15.92 -4.01
CA TYR A 56 7.92 -16.28 -4.21
C TYR A 56 8.50 -17.04 -3.02
N LEU A 57 8.06 -16.74 -1.80
CA LEU A 57 8.50 -17.44 -0.59
C LEU A 57 8.02 -18.90 -0.58
N GLU A 58 6.88 -19.20 -1.20
CA GLU A 58 6.36 -20.55 -1.39
C GLU A 58 7.07 -21.33 -2.52
N ASP A 59 7.87 -20.65 -3.35
CA ASP A 59 8.56 -21.26 -4.49
C ASP A 59 9.85 -21.98 -4.05
N ALA A 60 9.74 -23.30 -3.92
CA ALA A 60 10.86 -24.18 -3.55
C ALA A 60 11.93 -24.31 -4.64
N THR A 61 11.72 -23.76 -5.84
CA THR A 61 12.71 -23.80 -6.94
C THR A 61 13.71 -22.65 -6.89
N LEU A 62 13.48 -21.67 -6.00
CA LEU A 62 14.40 -20.55 -5.82
C LEU A 62 15.72 -20.99 -5.18
N TYR A 63 16.80 -20.35 -5.62
CA TYR A 63 18.10 -20.47 -4.98
C TYR A 63 18.00 -20.01 -3.51
N PRO A 64 18.74 -20.65 -2.57
CA PRO A 64 18.67 -20.30 -1.15
C PRO A 64 18.93 -18.82 -0.85
N ALA A 65 19.84 -18.19 -1.59
CA ALA A 65 20.13 -16.77 -1.44
C ALA A 65 18.96 -15.88 -1.89
N VAL A 66 18.25 -16.26 -2.96
CA VAL A 66 17.06 -15.54 -3.45
C VAL A 66 15.92 -15.71 -2.46
N HIS A 67 15.71 -16.93 -1.97
CA HIS A 67 14.68 -17.24 -0.97
C HIS A 67 14.88 -16.43 0.32
N ALA A 68 16.11 -16.37 0.84
CA ALA A 68 16.47 -15.52 1.97
C ALA A 68 16.22 -14.03 1.67
N GLY A 69 16.56 -13.56 0.47
CA GLY A 69 16.28 -12.19 0.02
C GLY A 69 14.78 -11.86 0.00
N VAL A 70 13.94 -12.78 -0.47
CA VAL A 70 12.47 -12.64 -0.46
C VAL A 70 11.96 -12.56 0.99
N ALA A 71 12.42 -13.44 1.87
CA ALA A 71 12.03 -13.43 3.28
C ALA A 71 12.40 -12.09 3.96
N CYS A 72 13.62 -11.60 3.73
CA CYS A 72 14.05 -10.28 4.23
C CYS A 72 13.19 -9.14 3.66
N SER A 73 12.88 -9.20 2.36
CA SER A 73 12.05 -8.20 1.69
C SER A 73 10.63 -8.15 2.26
N LEU A 74 10.04 -9.32 2.56
CA LEU A 74 8.72 -9.41 3.20
C LEU A 74 8.75 -8.83 4.61
N ALA A 75 9.78 -9.14 5.41
CA ALA A 75 9.95 -8.59 6.76
C ALA A 75 10.08 -7.06 6.75
N ILE A 76 10.85 -6.51 5.81
CA ILE A 76 10.99 -5.05 5.64
C ILE A 76 9.67 -4.44 5.20
N THR A 77 8.98 -5.04 4.23
CA THR A 77 7.68 -4.54 3.74
C THR A 77 6.66 -4.51 4.88
N ASN A 78 6.56 -5.57 5.68
CA ASN A 78 5.69 -5.62 6.85
C ASN A 78 6.03 -4.55 7.91
N LYS A 79 7.33 -4.29 8.15
CA LYS A 79 7.77 -3.21 9.05
C LYS A 79 7.27 -1.83 8.59
N TYR A 80 7.37 -1.54 7.29
CA TYR A 80 6.90 -0.26 6.75
C TYR A 80 5.38 -0.21 6.61
N TYR A 81 4.72 -1.34 6.40
CA TYR A 81 3.27 -1.46 6.45
C TYR A 81 2.73 -1.05 7.82
N SER A 82 3.34 -1.57 8.89
CA SER A 82 2.98 -1.22 10.27
C SER A 82 3.08 0.28 10.52
N LYS A 83 4.17 0.93 10.06
CA LYS A 83 4.33 2.39 10.12
C LYS A 83 3.29 3.16 9.31
N THR A 84 2.87 2.62 8.17
CA THR A 84 1.80 3.21 7.35
C THR A 84 0.48 3.15 8.11
N ASN A 85 0.22 2.03 8.79
CA ASN A 85 -0.98 1.79 9.59
C ASN A 85 -1.09 2.69 10.84
N GLU A 86 0.02 3.27 11.31
CA GLU A 86 0.05 4.27 12.40
C GLU A 86 -0.62 5.61 11.99
N SER A 87 -0.67 5.92 10.69
CA SER A 87 -1.32 7.15 10.22
C SER A 87 -2.77 6.89 9.80
N ILE A 88 -3.66 7.71 10.38
CA ILE A 88 -5.09 7.78 10.07
C ILE A 88 -5.38 8.04 8.59
N MET A 89 -4.45 8.75 7.93
CA MET A 89 -4.68 9.40 6.65
C MET A 89 -4.90 8.38 5.52
N TRP A 90 -4.15 7.28 5.53
CA TRP A 90 -4.25 6.23 4.51
C TRP A 90 -5.60 5.50 4.55
N LYS A 91 -6.08 5.17 5.75
CA LYS A 91 -7.38 4.50 5.96
C LYS A 91 -8.53 5.42 5.56
N THR A 92 -8.48 6.67 5.99
CA THR A 92 -9.49 7.68 5.63
C THR A 92 -9.55 7.87 4.11
N ALA A 93 -8.40 8.00 3.44
CA ALA A 93 -8.36 8.13 1.98
C ALA A 93 -8.97 6.91 1.27
N MET A 94 -8.67 5.69 1.72
CA MET A 94 -9.27 4.47 1.21
C MET A 94 -10.80 4.43 1.39
N ILE A 95 -11.29 4.80 2.57
CA ILE A 95 -12.72 4.78 2.91
C ILE A 95 -13.49 5.82 2.08
N MET A 96 -12.90 7.01 1.90
CA MET A 96 -13.49 8.08 1.09
C MET A 96 -13.41 7.79 -0.42
N HIS A 97 -12.52 6.87 -0.86
CA HIS A 97 -12.34 6.57 -2.26
C HIS A 97 -13.51 5.70 -2.81
N PRO A 98 -14.27 6.17 -3.82
CA PRO A 98 -15.49 5.50 -4.28
C PRO A 98 -15.31 4.05 -4.75
N ARG A 99 -14.13 3.70 -5.26
CA ARG A 99 -13.79 2.35 -5.72
C ARG A 99 -13.49 1.39 -4.57
N TYR A 100 -12.91 1.88 -3.47
CA TYR A 100 -12.38 1.03 -2.41
C TYR A 100 -13.36 0.90 -1.26
N LYS A 101 -13.60 2.00 -0.55
CA LYS A 101 -14.47 2.04 0.65
C LYS A 101 -14.06 0.96 1.66
N LEU A 102 -14.96 0.63 2.58
CA LEU A 102 -14.77 -0.49 3.49
C LEU A 102 -14.72 -1.85 2.78
N SER A 103 -15.34 -1.96 1.59
CA SER A 103 -15.37 -3.20 0.82
C SER A 103 -13.99 -3.71 0.41
N TYR A 104 -13.02 -2.81 0.20
CA TYR A 104 -11.65 -3.20 -0.10
C TYR A 104 -11.07 -4.07 1.02
N PHE A 105 -11.13 -3.59 2.27
CA PHE A 105 -10.54 -4.30 3.41
C PHE A 105 -11.22 -5.66 3.67
N GLN A 106 -12.54 -5.72 3.47
CA GLN A 106 -13.30 -6.97 3.56
C GLN A 106 -12.83 -7.99 2.52
N GLN A 107 -12.60 -7.55 1.28
CA GLN A 107 -12.13 -8.41 0.19
C GLN A 107 -10.68 -8.85 0.38
N GLN A 108 -9.84 -8.04 1.01
CA GLN A 108 -8.47 -8.41 1.40
C GLN A 108 -8.41 -9.27 2.66
N GLY A 109 -9.56 -9.65 3.25
CA GLY A 109 -9.61 -10.54 4.40
C GLY A 109 -9.08 -9.93 5.70
N TRP A 110 -9.12 -8.59 5.83
CA TRP A 110 -8.71 -7.92 7.06
C TRP A 110 -9.58 -8.37 8.24
N LEU A 111 -8.97 -8.42 9.43
CA LEU A 111 -9.69 -8.69 10.66
C LEU A 111 -10.77 -7.63 10.88
N ARG A 112 -11.96 -8.07 11.34
CA ARG A 112 -13.10 -7.18 11.56
C ARG A 112 -12.77 -6.02 12.49
N GLU A 113 -12.01 -6.29 13.55
CA GLU A 113 -11.49 -5.28 14.47
C GLU A 113 -10.68 -4.18 13.76
N TRP A 114 -9.83 -4.53 12.80
CA TRP A 114 -9.02 -3.55 12.07
C TRP A 114 -9.86 -2.70 11.13
N ILE A 115 -10.89 -3.31 10.52
CA ILE A 115 -11.87 -2.59 9.69
C ILE A 115 -12.65 -1.58 10.55
N MET A 116 -13.11 -2.00 11.72
CA MET A 116 -13.82 -1.12 12.66
C MET A 116 -12.94 0.04 13.12
N THR A 117 -11.69 -0.24 13.53
CA THR A 117 -10.75 0.82 13.89
C THR A 117 -10.51 1.79 12.74
N ALA A 118 -10.43 1.31 11.50
CA ALA A 118 -10.27 2.16 10.32
C ALA A 118 -11.49 3.05 10.06
N GLU A 119 -12.69 2.53 10.27
CA GLU A 119 -13.95 3.29 10.14
C GLU A 119 -14.07 4.36 11.22
N GLU A 120 -13.85 4.01 12.49
CA GLU A 120 -13.86 4.93 13.63
C GLU A 120 -12.85 6.06 13.42
N SER A 121 -11.63 5.69 13.02
CA SER A 121 -10.55 6.60 12.65
C SER A 121 -10.95 7.65 11.59
N ALA A 122 -11.62 7.21 10.53
CA ALA A 122 -12.08 8.08 9.47
C ALA A 122 -13.21 9.01 9.94
N TRP A 123 -14.11 8.50 10.77
CA TRP A 123 -15.19 9.27 11.37
C TRP A 123 -14.69 10.34 12.33
N GLU A 124 -13.74 10.01 13.20
CA GLU A 124 -13.08 10.97 14.09
C GLU A 124 -12.40 12.08 13.30
N THR A 125 -11.67 11.73 12.23
CA THR A 125 -11.03 12.71 11.34
C THR A 125 -12.07 13.65 10.72
N TRP A 126 -13.19 13.11 10.24
CA TRP A 126 -14.29 13.90 9.69
C TRP A 126 -14.87 14.88 10.72
N ILE A 127 -15.16 14.42 11.93
CA ILE A 127 -15.70 15.26 13.00
C ILE A 127 -14.72 16.37 13.38
N THR A 128 -13.46 16.03 13.61
CA THR A 128 -12.46 16.97 14.14
C THR A 128 -12.11 18.07 13.14
N TYR A 129 -11.98 17.75 11.85
CA TYR A 129 -11.42 18.70 10.88
C TYR A 129 -12.43 19.25 9.87
N TYR A 130 -13.53 18.54 9.59
CA TYR A 130 -14.43 18.90 8.52
C TYR A 130 -15.82 19.30 9.02
N LEU A 131 -16.39 18.59 10.01
CA LEU A 131 -17.72 18.88 10.52
C LEU A 131 -17.81 20.24 11.23
N LEU A 132 -16.83 20.56 12.09
CA LEU A 132 -16.77 21.85 12.80
C LEU A 132 -16.67 23.02 11.81
N THR A 133 -15.84 22.87 10.78
CA THR A 133 -15.65 23.86 9.71
C THR A 133 -16.95 24.15 8.93
N VAL A 134 -17.78 23.13 8.69
CA VAL A 134 -19.08 23.31 8.01
C VAL A 134 -20.08 24.06 8.90
N SER A 135 -20.05 23.84 10.21
CA SER A 135 -20.96 24.53 11.15
C SER A 135 -20.62 26.00 11.40
N GLU A 136 -19.39 26.41 11.08
CA GLU A 136 -18.94 27.81 11.18
C GLU A 136 -19.21 28.64 9.91
N LEU A 137 -19.66 28.02 8.82
CA LEU A 137 -20.07 28.75 7.63
C LEU A 137 -21.40 29.48 7.91
N PRO A 138 -21.48 30.81 7.76
CA PRO A 138 -22.74 31.51 7.92
C PRO A 138 -23.74 30.96 6.90
N ASN A 139 -24.94 30.60 7.37
CA ASN A 139 -26.09 30.26 6.52
C ASN A 139 -26.19 31.33 5.43
N THR A 140 -25.73 31.00 4.24
CA THR A 140 -25.86 31.89 3.10
C THR A 140 -27.29 31.73 2.68
N ASP A 141 -28.14 32.63 3.18
CA ASP A 141 -29.50 32.79 2.73
C ASP A 141 -29.48 32.90 1.19
N ILE A 142 -29.93 31.83 0.55
CA ILE A 142 -30.19 31.83 -0.88
C ILE A 142 -31.39 32.75 -1.07
N VAL A 143 -31.13 34.03 -1.36
CA VAL A 143 -32.14 34.95 -1.86
C VAL A 143 -32.51 34.45 -3.25
N VAL A 144 -33.58 33.66 -3.32
CA VAL A 144 -34.26 33.34 -4.58
C VAL A 144 -34.92 34.63 -5.06
N HIS A 145 -34.26 35.34 -5.98
CA HIS A 145 -34.91 36.39 -6.75
C HIS A 145 -35.85 35.72 -7.75
N GLY A 146 -37.16 35.91 -7.51
CA GLY A 146 -38.23 35.60 -8.46
C GLY A 146 -38.38 36.66 -9.55
#